data_AF-A0AA96V5Q2-F1
#
_entry.id   AF-A0AA96V5Q2-F1
#
_cell.length_a   1.000
_cell.length_b   1.000
_cell.length_c   1.000
_cell.angle_alpha   90.00
_cell.angle_beta   90.00
_cell.angle_gamma   90.00
#
_symmetry.space_group_name_H-M   'P 1'
#
loop_
_entity.id
_entity.type
_entity.pdbx_description
1 polymer ?
#
loop_
_entity_poly.entity_id
_entity_poly.type
_entity_poly.pdbx_seq_one_letter_code
_entity_poly.pdbx_strand_id
1 'polypeptide(L)'
;MGDKIVGTWDGNKTKAVATFSSDKTFTISYYGATMNGTWAKGDGQYLLYVNNTEIGNAVFVDKDLRITLGSGLFSLTDDFVKRK
;
A
#
# COMPACT_ATOMS: atom_id res chain seq x y z
N MET A 1 19.82 -3.45 -5.53
CA MET A 1 18.64 -2.99 -6.32
C MET A 1 17.40 -3.24 -5.47
N GLY A 2 16.65 -2.19 -5.11
CA GLY A 2 15.47 -2.29 -4.22
C GLY A 2 14.19 -2.69 -4.97
N ASP A 3 13.18 -3.17 -4.25
CA ASP A 3 11.89 -3.54 -4.84
C ASP A 3 11.14 -2.28 -5.33
N LYS A 4 10.39 -2.39 -6.44
CA LYS A 4 9.75 -1.24 -7.12
C LYS A 4 8.73 -0.53 -6.25
N ILE A 5 8.05 -1.27 -5.36
CA ILE A 5 7.04 -0.72 -4.45
C ILE A 5 7.65 0.21 -3.39
N VAL A 6 8.96 0.09 -3.09
CA VAL A 6 9.61 0.90 -2.05
C VAL A 6 9.58 2.38 -2.42
N GLY A 7 9.11 3.19 -1.46
CA GLY A 7 8.92 4.63 -1.59
C GLY A 7 7.61 5.10 -0.97
N THR A 8 7.35 6.40 -1.13
CA THR A 8 6.09 7.05 -0.71
C THR A 8 5.21 7.30 -1.94
N TRP A 9 3.91 7.09 -1.77
CA TRP A 9 2.91 7.15 -2.82
C TRP A 9 1.71 7.97 -2.33
N ASP A 10 1.18 8.81 -3.20
CA ASP A 10 0.06 9.70 -2.92
C ASP A 10 -1.20 9.22 -3.66
N GLY A 11 -2.28 8.99 -2.91
CA GLY A 11 -3.56 8.54 -3.45
C GLY A 11 -4.24 9.65 -4.24
N ASN A 12 -4.67 9.33 -5.46
CA ASN A 12 -5.29 10.28 -6.39
C ASN A 12 -6.66 10.77 -5.91
N LYS A 13 -7.45 9.92 -5.27
CA LYS A 13 -8.84 10.23 -4.87
C LYS A 13 -9.00 10.43 -3.37
N THR A 14 -8.22 9.71 -2.58
CA THR A 14 -8.50 9.49 -1.15
C THR A 14 -7.69 10.37 -0.22
N LYS A 15 -6.82 11.25 -0.74
CA LYS A 15 -5.77 11.96 0.03
C LYS A 15 -4.93 11.01 0.91
N ALA A 16 -4.98 9.71 0.62
CA ALA A 16 -4.23 8.73 1.36
C ALA A 16 -2.75 8.85 1.00
N VAL A 17 -1.88 8.52 1.96
CA VAL A 17 -0.44 8.43 1.72
C VAL A 17 0.03 7.06 2.14
N ALA A 18 0.67 6.33 1.22
CA ALA A 18 1.22 5.02 1.45
C ALA A 18 2.74 5.07 1.40
N THR A 19 3.43 4.51 2.40
CA THR A 19 4.90 4.39 2.41
C THR A 19 5.27 2.93 2.56
N PHE A 20 6.14 2.44 1.67
CA PHE A 20 6.68 1.08 1.69
C PHE A 20 8.20 1.14 1.88
N SER A 21 8.69 0.43 2.89
CA SER A 21 10.09 0.43 3.29
C SER A 21 10.81 -0.83 2.81
N SER A 22 12.13 -0.76 2.64
CA SER A 22 12.95 -1.88 2.17
C SER A 22 13.05 -3.04 3.17
N ASP A 23 12.69 -2.81 4.44
CA ASP A 23 12.61 -3.81 5.51
C ASP A 23 11.29 -4.60 5.52
N LYS A 24 10.48 -4.46 4.46
CA LYS A 24 9.16 -5.10 4.29
C LYS A 24 8.05 -4.60 5.21
N THR A 25 8.19 -3.39 5.76
CA THR A 25 7.10 -2.69 6.46
C THR A 25 6.39 -1.69 5.54
N PHE A 26 5.14 -1.36 5.89
CA PHE A 26 4.41 -0.27 5.26
C PHE A 26 3.60 0.55 6.28
N THR A 27 3.30 1.79 5.90
CA THR A 27 2.35 2.66 6.58
C THR A 27 1.37 3.23 5.56
N ILE A 28 0.07 3.24 5.86
CA ILE A 28 -0.96 3.92 5.06
C ILE A 28 -1.73 4.87 5.97
N SER A 29 -1.76 6.15 5.61
CA SER A 29 -2.51 7.19 6.31
C SER A 29 -3.70 7.64 5.47
N TYR A 30 -4.91 7.65 6.04
CA TYR A 30 -6.16 8.00 5.36
C TYR A 30 -7.18 8.58 6.35
N TYR A 31 -7.81 9.72 6.02
CA TYR A 31 -8.77 10.43 6.88
C TYR A 31 -8.38 10.57 8.36
N GLY A 32 -7.10 10.83 8.66
CA GLY A 32 -6.62 11.01 10.04
C GLY A 32 -6.38 9.71 10.80
N ALA A 33 -6.61 8.56 10.19
CA ALA A 33 -6.22 7.26 10.71
C ALA A 33 -4.96 6.74 10.01
N THR A 34 -4.13 6.02 10.76
CA THR A 34 -2.88 5.44 10.27
C THR A 34 -2.88 3.94 10.51
N MET A 35 -2.55 3.19 9.48
CA MET A 35 -2.38 1.75 9.50
C MET A 35 -0.91 1.41 9.29
N ASN A 36 -0.39 0.46 10.07
CA ASN A 36 0.95 -0.06 9.92
C ASN A 36 0.89 -1.57 9.72
N GLY A 37 1.75 -2.09 8.87
CA GLY A 37 1.76 -3.52 8.56
C GLY A 37 3.04 -3.96 7.87
N THR A 38 3.01 -5.18 7.36
CA THR A 38 4.09 -5.76 6.56
C THR A 38 3.60 -6.10 5.16
N TRP A 39 4.52 -6.19 4.21
CA TRP A 39 4.19 -6.56 2.84
C TRP A 39 5.06 -7.71 2.35
N ALA A 40 4.49 -8.54 1.47
CA ALA A 40 5.19 -9.62 0.81
C ALA A 40 4.95 -9.55 -0.70
N LYS A 41 6.00 -9.83 -1.48
CA LYS A 41 5.87 -9.94 -2.93
C LYS A 41 5.25 -11.29 -3.28
N GLY A 42 4.11 -11.27 -3.96
CA GLY A 42 3.48 -12.43 -4.57
C GLY A 42 3.63 -12.42 -6.09
N ASP A 43 2.93 -13.33 -6.76
CA ASP A 43 2.91 -13.40 -8.22
C ASP A 43 2.14 -12.22 -8.83
N GLY A 44 2.89 -11.22 -9.30
CA GLY A 44 2.34 -10.03 -9.97
C GLY A 44 1.76 -8.96 -9.05
N GLN A 45 1.76 -9.16 -7.73
CA GLN A 45 1.22 -8.22 -6.75
C GLN A 45 2.02 -8.22 -5.44
N TYR A 46 1.71 -7.29 -4.56
CA TYR A 46 2.22 -7.20 -3.20
C TYR A 46 1.08 -7.42 -2.23
N LEU A 47 1.18 -8.45 -1.40
CA LEU A 47 0.20 -8.77 -0.37
C LEU A 47 0.49 -7.94 0.88
N LEU A 48 -0.55 -7.38 1.50
CA LEU A 48 -0.45 -6.48 2.64
C LEU A 48 -1.03 -7.15 3.89
N TYR A 49 -0.29 -7.11 4.98
CA TYR A 49 -0.63 -7.80 6.23
C TYR A 49 -0.63 -6.84 7.41
N VAL A 50 -1.59 -7.02 8.32
CA VAL A 50 -1.62 -6.38 9.65
C VAL A 50 -1.82 -7.48 10.67
N ASN A 51 -0.99 -7.52 11.72
CA ASN A 51 -1.02 -8.56 12.74
C ASN A 51 -1.06 -9.99 12.13
N ASN A 52 -0.24 -10.23 11.10
CA ASN A 52 -0.15 -11.50 10.34
C ASN A 52 -1.43 -11.92 9.60
N THR A 53 -2.42 -11.04 9.48
CA THR A 53 -3.63 -11.28 8.67
C THR A 53 -3.51 -10.50 7.37
N GLU A 54 -3.77 -11.14 6.23
CA GLU A 54 -3.84 -10.45 4.94
C GLU A 54 -5.06 -9.51 4.94
N ILE A 55 -4.83 -8.24 4.65
CA ILE A 55 -5.87 -7.20 4.65
C ILE A 55 -6.17 -6.64 3.27
N GLY A 56 -5.37 -7.02 2.26
CA GLY A 56 -5.45 -6.46 0.92
C GLY A 56 -4.16 -6.63 0.14
N ASN A 57 -4.08 -5.92 -0.98
CA ASN A 57 -3.00 -6.04 -1.93
C ASN A 57 -2.68 -4.70 -2.61
N ALA A 58 -1.48 -4.62 -3.18
CA ALA A 58 -1.06 -3.55 -4.06
C ALA A 58 -0.55 -4.12 -5.39
N VAL A 59 -0.94 -3.52 -6.51
CA VAL A 59 -0.54 -3.96 -7.85
C VAL A 59 -0.11 -2.75 -8.68
N PHE A 60 0.92 -2.94 -9.51
CA PHE A 60 1.30 -1.92 -10.48
C PHE A 60 0.35 -1.94 -11.66
N VAL A 61 -0.25 -0.79 -11.95
CA VAL A 61 -1.01 -0.53 -13.18
C VAL A 61 -0.24 0.55 -13.94
N ASP A 62 0.46 0.14 -14.99
CA ASP A 62 1.45 0.95 -15.70
C ASP A 62 2.55 1.47 -14.76
N LYS A 63 2.50 2.78 -14.44
CA LYS A 63 3.45 3.48 -13.56
C LYS A 63 2.89 3.76 -12.18
N ASP A 64 1.59 3.56 -11.99
CA ASP A 64 0.86 3.89 -10.77
C ASP A 64 0.66 2.62 -9.93
N LEU A 65 0.51 2.80 -8.62
CA LEU A 65 0.30 1.72 -7.66
C LEU A 65 -1.18 1.70 -7.25
N ARG A 66 -1.92 0.67 -7.64
CA ARG A 66 -3.29 0.47 -7.16
C ARG A 66 -3.24 -0.29 -5.84
N ILE A 67 -3.78 0.30 -4.78
CA ILE A 67 -3.89 -0.32 -3.46
C ILE A 67 -5.37 -0.62 -3.18
N THR A 68 -5.65 -1.87 -2.83
CA THR A 68 -6.98 -2.34 -2.41
C THR A 68 -6.86 -2.93 -1.00
N LEU A 69 -7.50 -2.29 -0.03
CA LEU A 69 -7.65 -2.77 1.34
C LEU A 69 -9.12 -3.15 1.56
N GLY A 70 -9.35 -4.37 2.04
CA GLY A 70 -10.67 -5.00 2.01
C GLY A 70 -11.12 -5.66 3.32
N SER A 71 -10.42 -5.48 4.43
CA SER A 71 -10.79 -6.14 5.70
C SER A 71 -11.06 -5.16 6.85
N GLY A 72 -12.25 -5.28 7.47
CA GLY A 72 -12.58 -4.60 8.73
C GLY A 72 -12.95 -3.12 8.59
N LEU A 73 -12.53 -2.28 9.56
CA LEU A 73 -12.86 -0.84 9.65
C LEU A 73 -12.19 0.04 8.57
N PHE A 74 -11.37 -0.54 7.69
CA PHE A 74 -10.55 0.18 6.73
C PHE A 74 -10.77 -0.37 5.32
N SER A 75 -11.74 0.21 4.60
CA SER A 75 -11.92 -0.02 3.17
C SER A 75 -11.24 1.10 2.37
N LEU A 76 -10.28 0.75 1.54
CA LEU A 76 -9.57 1.70 0.68
C LEU A 76 -9.40 1.07 -0.70
N THR A 77 -9.73 1.79 -1.76
CA THR A 77 -9.35 1.41 -3.12
C THR A 77 -9.01 2.69 -3.87
N ASP A 78 -7.74 2.87 -4.20
CA ASP A 78 -7.26 4.06 -4.90
C ASP A 78 -6.02 3.76 -5.74
N ASP A 79 -5.79 4.62 -6.72
CA ASP A 79 -4.58 4.66 -7.52
C ASP A 79 -3.62 5.66 -6.89
N PHE A 80 -2.38 5.24 -6.66
CA PHE A 80 -1.36 6.04 -6.01
C PHE A 80 -0.22 6.37 -6.98
N VAL A 81 0.19 7.63 -6.99
CA VAL A 81 1.32 8.11 -7.78
C VAL A 81 2.54 8.23 -6.87
N LYS A 82 3.72 7.82 -7.35
CA LYS A 82 4.95 7.93 -6.57
C LYS A 82 5.26 9.39 -6.27
N ARG A 83 5.49 9.70 -4.99
CA ARG A 83 5.93 11.03 -4.55
C ARG A 83 7.35 11.28 -5.06
N LYS A 84 7.55 12.45 -5.68
CA LYS A 84 8.85 12.88 -6.22
C LYS A 84 9.83 13.26 -5.12
#